data_AF-A0A504UDL0-F1
#
_entry.id   AF-A0A504UDL0-F1
#
_cell.length_a   1.000
_cell.length_b   1.000
_cell.length_c   1.000
_cell.angle_alpha   90.00
_cell.angle_beta   90.00
_cell.angle_gamma   90.00
#
_symmetry.space_group_name_H-M   'P 1'
#
loop_
_entity.id
_entity.type
_entity.pdbx_description
1 polymer ?
#
loop_
_entity_poly.entity_id
_entity_poly.type
_entity_poly.pdbx_seq_one_letter_code
_entity_poly.pdbx_strand_id
1 'polypeptide(L)'
;MKRSISGFDWDSGNWPKYARHGLTKPEIEQVFMRTPSIHPDPTVGEDRKRAIGTTAEGRYVFIVFTLRESEPGILIRPISARYMHEREIRRYEQR
;
A
#
# COMPACT_ATOMS: atom_id res chain seq x y z
N MET A 1 11.31 -21.87 -0.27
CA MET A 1 12.06 -20.60 -0.44
C MET A 1 11.18 -19.45 0.02
N LYS A 2 11.65 -18.62 0.96
CA LYS A 2 10.99 -17.35 1.31
C LYS A 2 11.21 -16.38 0.14
N ARG A 3 10.15 -16.00 -0.54
CA ARG A 3 10.15 -14.92 -1.54
C ARG A 3 10.33 -13.58 -0.81
N SER A 4 11.44 -12.89 -1.04
CA SER A 4 11.72 -11.56 -0.47
C SER A 4 11.23 -10.46 -1.40
N ILE A 5 10.62 -9.43 -0.82
CA ILE A 5 10.28 -8.20 -1.55
C ILE A 5 11.58 -7.44 -1.83
N SER A 6 11.79 -7.06 -3.08
CA SER A 6 13.01 -6.42 -3.59
C SER A 6 12.89 -4.90 -3.72
N GLY A 7 11.69 -4.34 -3.54
CA GLY A 7 11.46 -2.89 -3.58
C GLY A 7 10.05 -2.53 -4.08
N PHE A 8 9.94 -1.32 -4.66
CA PHE A 8 8.70 -0.75 -5.15
C PHE A 8 8.75 -0.51 -6.66
N ASP A 9 7.68 -0.90 -7.36
CA ASP A 9 7.41 -0.51 -8.73
C ASP A 9 6.50 0.73 -8.70
N TRP A 10 7.12 1.89 -8.91
CA TRP A 10 6.45 3.20 -8.87
C TRP A 10 5.79 3.61 -10.18
N ASP A 11 5.55 2.66 -11.10
CA ASP A 11 5.04 2.86 -12.47
C ASP A 11 4.47 4.27 -12.75
N SER A 12 5.09 4.92 -13.74
CA SER A 12 4.81 6.29 -14.19
C SER A 12 3.33 6.62 -14.43
N GLY A 13 2.50 5.62 -14.75
CA GLY A 13 1.07 5.79 -15.01
C GLY A 13 0.19 6.05 -13.78
N ASN A 14 0.62 5.63 -12.57
CA ASN A 14 -0.21 5.75 -11.37
C ASN A 14 0.23 6.84 -10.39
N TRP A 15 1.50 7.26 -10.44
CA TRP A 15 2.04 8.29 -9.56
C TRP A 15 1.23 9.62 -9.52
N PRO A 16 0.73 10.17 -10.65
CA PRO A 16 -0.06 11.40 -10.63
C PRO A 16 -1.38 11.31 -9.84
N LYS A 17 -1.86 10.09 -9.53
CA LYS A 17 -3.07 9.87 -8.74
C LYS A 17 -2.79 9.95 -7.24
N TYR A 18 -1.61 9.52 -6.78
CA TYR A 18 -1.26 9.50 -5.34
C TYR A 18 -0.94 10.88 -4.79
N ALA A 19 -0.25 11.70 -5.57
CA ALA A 19 0.09 13.06 -5.20
C ALA A 19 -1.16 13.90 -4.86
N ARG A 20 -2.31 13.62 -5.49
CA ARG A 20 -3.59 14.30 -5.19
C ARG A 20 -4.15 13.98 -3.80
N HIS A 21 -3.72 12.87 -3.18
CA HIS A 21 -4.15 12.46 -1.85
C HIS A 21 -3.18 12.89 -0.75
N GLY A 22 -2.14 13.66 -1.09
CA GLY A 22 -1.19 14.23 -0.14
C GLY A 22 -0.18 13.23 0.43
N LEU A 23 -0.11 12.02 -0.13
CA LEU A 23 0.90 11.02 0.24
C LEU A 23 2.10 11.09 -0.69
N THR A 24 3.28 11.03 -0.09
CA THR A 24 4.56 10.94 -0.77
C THR A 24 5.01 9.49 -0.94
N LYS A 25 5.96 9.21 -1.85
CA LYS A 25 6.55 7.87 -1.98
C LYS A 25 7.14 7.40 -0.65
N PRO A 26 7.97 8.20 0.05
CA PRO A 26 8.57 7.76 1.31
C PRO A 26 7.54 7.41 2.38
N GLU A 27 6.42 8.12 2.48
CA GLU A 27 5.35 7.77 3.43
C GLU A 27 4.73 6.40 3.11
N ILE A 28 4.49 6.10 1.84
CA ILE A 28 3.96 4.81 1.41
C ILE A 28 4.98 3.69 1.71
N GLU A 29 6.26 3.89 1.37
CA GLU A 29 7.31 2.91 1.67
C GLU A 29 7.43 2.67 3.18
N GLN A 30 7.38 3.73 3.97
CA GLN A 30 7.41 3.66 5.43
C GLN A 30 6.25 2.84 5.99
N VAL A 31 5.03 2.99 5.45
CA VAL A 31 3.88 2.17 5.87
C VAL A 31 4.20 0.67 5.71
N PHE A 32 4.82 0.26 4.61
CA PHE A 32 5.23 -1.14 4.40
C PHE A 32 6.40 -1.57 5.30
N MET A 33 7.35 -0.69 5.59
CA MET A 33 8.45 -0.96 6.53
C MET A 33 7.95 -1.17 7.97
N ARG A 34 6.78 -0.60 8.32
CA ARG A 34 6.19 -0.71 9.66
C ARG A 34 5.23 -1.89 9.83
N THR A 35 5.32 -2.90 8.96
CA THR A 35 4.53 -4.14 9.02
C THR A 35 3.02 -3.87 9.05
N PRO A 36 2.43 -3.38 7.94
CA PRO A 36 1.00 -3.08 7.88
C PRO A 36 0.19 -4.37 7.88
N SER A 37 -1.07 -4.28 8.29
CA SER A 37 -2.04 -5.36 8.15
C SER A 37 -2.36 -5.57 6.67
N ILE A 38 -2.18 -6.79 6.17
CA ILE A 38 -2.46 -7.15 4.78
C ILE A 38 -3.76 -7.95 4.68
N HIS A 39 -4.64 -7.55 3.77
CA HIS A 39 -5.93 -8.19 3.52
C HIS A 39 -6.12 -8.48 2.03
N PRO A 40 -6.89 -9.52 1.67
CA PRO A 40 -7.29 -9.74 0.29
C PRO A 40 -8.13 -8.56 -0.21
N ASP A 41 -7.97 -8.18 -1.46
CA ASP A 41 -8.85 -7.25 -2.15
C ASP A 41 -9.89 -8.05 -2.97
N PRO A 42 -11.19 -7.71 -2.93
CA PRO A 42 -12.23 -8.47 -3.65
C PRO A 42 -12.25 -8.21 -5.17
N THR A 43 -11.30 -7.46 -5.72
CA THR A 43 -11.22 -7.20 -7.17
C THR A 43 -11.08 -8.50 -7.96
N VAL A 44 -11.88 -8.66 -9.01
CA VAL A 44 -11.78 -9.78 -9.96
C VAL A 44 -10.75 -9.44 -11.04
N GLY A 45 -9.82 -10.36 -11.33
CA GLY A 45 -8.81 -10.21 -12.38
C GLY A 45 -7.37 -10.16 -11.83
N GLU A 46 -6.84 -8.95 -11.64
CA GLU A 46 -5.49 -8.74 -11.10
C GLU A 46 -5.45 -9.07 -9.59
N ASP A 47 -4.49 -9.89 -9.14
CA ASP A 47 -4.32 -10.22 -7.72
C ASP A 47 -3.93 -8.98 -6.91
N ARG A 48 -4.92 -8.37 -6.26
CA ARG A 48 -4.77 -7.15 -5.47
C ARG A 48 -4.87 -7.45 -3.99
N LYS A 49 -4.11 -6.67 -3.23
CA LYS A 49 -4.05 -6.72 -1.78
C LYS A 49 -4.27 -5.32 -1.22
N ARG A 50 -4.78 -5.28 0.00
CA ARG A 50 -4.99 -4.06 0.78
C ARG A 50 -4.00 -4.06 1.93
N ALA A 51 -3.25 -2.98 2.11
CA ALA A 51 -2.47 -2.72 3.29
C ALA A 51 -3.11 -1.60 4.11
N ILE A 52 -3.23 -1.82 5.41
CA ILE A 52 -3.61 -0.80 6.40
C ILE A 52 -2.47 -0.65 7.38
N GLY A 53 -1.94 0.56 7.51
CA GLY A 53 -0.87 0.87 8.45
C GLY A 53 -0.85 2.36 8.80
N THR A 54 0.25 2.83 9.38
CA THR A 54 0.38 4.21 9.85
C THR A 54 1.69 4.85 9.40
N THR A 55 1.65 6.14 9.06
CA THR A 55 2.85 6.97 8.85
C THR A 55 3.58 7.22 10.17
N ALA A 56 4.82 7.70 10.12
CA ALA A 56 5.63 8.05 11.30
C ALA A 56 4.83 8.82 12.37
N GLU A 57 4.00 9.76 11.92
CA GLU A 57 3.16 10.66 12.71
C GLU A 57 1.88 10.01 13.24
N GLY A 58 1.68 8.70 13.01
CA GLY A 58 0.53 7.94 13.47
C GLY A 58 -0.71 8.07 12.59
N ARG A 59 -0.60 8.66 11.39
CA ARG A 59 -1.75 8.83 10.49
C ARG A 59 -2.05 7.52 9.77
N TYR A 60 -3.29 7.05 9.85
CA TYR A 60 -3.72 5.83 9.18
C TYR A 60 -3.75 5.99 7.65
N VAL A 61 -3.18 5.00 6.97
CA VAL A 61 -3.07 4.94 5.51
C VAL A 61 -3.67 3.63 5.01
N PHE A 62 -4.48 3.75 3.96
CA PHE A 62 -5.02 2.63 3.20
C PHE A 62 -4.35 2.57 1.82
N ILE A 63 -3.79 1.43 1.48
CA ILE A 63 -3.06 1.20 0.23
C ILE A 63 -3.64 -0.02 -0.47
N VAL A 64 -3.98 0.11 -1.75
CA VAL A 64 -4.24 -1.02 -2.65
C VAL A 64 -2.98 -1.24 -3.47
N PHE A 65 -2.48 -2.47 -3.52
CA PHE A 65 -1.25 -2.82 -4.24
C PHE A 65 -1.35 -4.22 -4.86
N THR A 66 -0.45 -4.51 -5.79
CA THR A 66 -0.22 -5.86 -6.29
C THR A 66 1.26 -6.23 -6.14
N LEU A 67 1.57 -7.52 -6.22
CA LEU A 67 2.95 -8.02 -6.27
C LEU A 67 3.29 -8.35 -7.72
N ARG A 68 4.42 -7.85 -8.19
CA ARG A 68 4.89 -8.09 -9.54
C ARG A 68 6.24 -8.79 -9.51
N GLU A 69 6.38 -9.87 -10.27
CA GLU A 69 7.68 -10.48 -10.54
C GLU A 69 8.35 -9.74 -11.69
N SER A 70 9.57 -9.26 -11.47
CA SER A 70 10.43 -8.59 -12.45
C SER A 70 11.90 -8.77 -12.05
N GLU A 71 12.87 -8.42 -12.88
CA GLU A 71 14.23 -8.21 -12.39
C GLU A 71 14.26 -6.88 -11.63
N PRO A 72 14.71 -6.80 -10.36
CA PRO A 72 15.57 -7.73 -9.60
C PRO A 72 14.85 -8.73 -8.67
N GLY A 73 13.52 -8.74 -8.63
CA GLY A 73 12.74 -9.71 -7.86
C GLY A 73 11.26 -9.33 -7.75
N ILE A 74 10.65 -9.66 -6.61
CA ILE A 74 9.24 -9.31 -6.37
C ILE A 74 9.15 -7.87 -5.90
N LEU A 75 8.43 -7.05 -6.65
CA LEU A 75 8.19 -5.66 -6.34
C LEU A 75 6.76 -5.45 -5.83
N ILE A 76 6.61 -4.54 -4.86
CA ILE A 76 5.30 -3.99 -4.49
C ILE A 76 4.96 -2.91 -5.51
N ARG A 77 3.85 -3.07 -6.23
CA ARG A 77 3.31 -2.01 -7.08
C ARG A 77 2.08 -1.40 -6.40
N PRO A 78 2.20 -0.21 -5.77
CA PRO A 78 1.03 0.53 -5.35
C PRO A 78 0.11 0.79 -6.54
N ILE A 79 -1.20 0.70 -6.31
CA ILE A 79 -2.27 0.99 -7.27
C ILE A 79 -3.08 2.19 -6.80
N SER A 80 -3.34 2.30 -5.50
CA SER A 80 -4.00 3.42 -4.83
C SER A 80 -3.42 3.58 -3.42
N ALA A 81 -3.26 4.82 -2.94
CA ALA A 81 -2.86 5.11 -1.58
C ALA A 81 -3.54 6.41 -1.11
N ARG A 82 -4.08 6.40 0.11
CA ARG A 82 -4.70 7.58 0.73
C ARG A 82 -4.71 7.46 2.25
N TYR A 83 -4.83 8.59 2.93
CA TYR A 83 -5.21 8.58 4.33
C TYR A 83 -6.62 7.99 4.52
N MET A 84 -6.82 7.29 5.63
CA MET A 84 -8.13 6.78 6.01
C MET A 84 -9.01 7.90 6.57
N HIS A 85 -10.31 7.83 6.31
CA HIS A 85 -11.28 8.68 6.97
C HIS A 85 -11.54 8.19 8.39
N GLU A 86 -11.95 9.10 9.27
CA GLU A 86 -12.18 8.80 10.70
C GLU A 86 -13.12 7.59 10.92
N ARG A 87 -14.20 7.48 10.13
CA ARG A 87 -15.12 6.34 10.21
C ARG A 87 -14.46 5.01 9.85
N GLU A 88 -13.52 5.01 8.91
CA GLU A 88 -12.76 3.82 8.52
C GLU A 88 -11.78 3.41 9.61
N ILE A 89 -11.11 4.39 10.23
CA ILE A 89 -10.20 4.18 11.35
C ILE A 89 -10.94 3.54 12.53
N ARG A 90 -12.05 4.15 12.96
CA ARG A 90 -12.88 3.62 14.06
C ARG A 90 -13.31 2.17 13.80
N ARG A 91 -13.70 1.84 12.57
CA ARG A 91 -14.06 0.46 12.19
C ARG A 91 -12.86 -0.49 12.22
N TYR A 92 -11.68 -0.02 11.84
CA TYR A 92 -10.46 -0.83 11.84
C TYR A 92 -9.97 -1.11 13.26
N GLU A 93 -10.00 -0.13 14.15
CA GLU A 93 -9.57 -0.26 15.55
C GLU A 93 -10.53 -1.08 16.44
N GLN A 94 -11.79 -1.22 16.03
CA GLN A 94 -12.80 -2.00 16.74
C GLN A 94 -12.84 -3.50 16.33
N ARG A 95 -11.92 -3.94 15.46
CA ARG A 95 -11.77 -5.34 15.05
C ARG A 95 -10.77 -6.06 15.94
#